data_AF-J3AEA6-F1
#
_entry.id   AF-J3AEA6-F1
#
_cell.length_a   1.000
_cell.length_b   1.000
_cell.length_c   1.000
_cell.angle_alpha   90.00
_cell.angle_beta   90.00
_cell.angle_gamma   90.00
#
_symmetry.space_group_name_H-M   'P 1'
#
loop_
_entity.id
_entity.type
_entity.pdbx_description
1 polymer ?
#
loop_
_entity_poly.entity_id
_entity_poly.type
_entity_poly.pdbx_seq_one_letter_code
_entity_poly.pdbx_strand_id
1 'polypeptide(L)'
;MKIKGIDCAVPLTAEKARAMAAAGMKFVCRYLVPVSMEWKRLTRVEAEAITAAGMQVVSVFQRGNNDAAGGAANGTRDGKAALQEAKLIRQPEGTAIYFAVDYDAQPKDYAAMEAYLRAAAKELPGYSVGVYGSYAVVEEMAKRGACKHFWQTYAWSRGKLSKAANIYQYQNGQELAGHTVDYNDALGGEGWWNTKLPAVEKTVNKFDTESAEEVIAILGSVWMASDNDPGVREAAHYAANALRDAVGIPK
;
A
#
# COMPACT_ATOMS: atom_id res chain seq x y z
N MET A 1 18.41 11.35 -8.94
CA MET A 1 18.81 10.07 -8.33
C MET A 1 17.57 9.18 -8.28
N LYS A 2 17.66 7.90 -8.66
CA LYS A 2 16.50 6.99 -8.58
C LYS A 2 16.18 6.70 -7.12
N ILE A 3 14.89 6.67 -6.77
CA ILE A 3 14.44 6.29 -5.44
C ILE A 3 14.57 4.77 -5.32
N LYS A 4 15.35 4.30 -4.34
CA LYS A 4 15.61 2.87 -4.11
C LYS A 4 14.58 2.27 -3.17
N GLY A 5 14.21 1.03 -3.43
CA GLY A 5 13.37 0.25 -2.53
C GLY A 5 13.65 -1.24 -2.63
N ILE A 6 12.90 -1.99 -1.86
CA ILE A 6 12.97 -3.45 -1.82
C ILE A 6 11.57 -4.05 -1.93
N ASP A 7 11.50 -5.31 -2.27
CA ASP A 7 10.39 -6.18 -1.90
C ASP A 7 10.92 -7.38 -1.13
N CYS A 8 10.10 -7.93 -0.25
CA CYS A 8 10.46 -9.11 0.52
C CYS A 8 9.20 -9.88 0.91
N ALA A 9 9.31 -11.21 0.97
CA ALA A 9 8.22 -12.06 1.40
C ALA A 9 8.05 -12.00 2.91
N VAL A 10 9.12 -12.25 3.67
CA VAL A 10 9.07 -12.33 5.14
C VAL A 10 8.81 -10.94 5.75
N PRO A 11 7.85 -10.80 6.68
CA PRO A 11 7.58 -9.54 7.38
C PRO A 11 8.80 -8.93 8.05
N LEU A 12 8.88 -7.59 7.99
CA LEU A 12 9.91 -6.81 8.65
C LEU A 12 9.53 -6.53 10.10
N THR A 13 10.47 -6.75 11.02
CA THR A 13 10.39 -6.18 12.36
C THR A 13 10.73 -4.68 12.31
N ALA A 14 10.41 -3.93 13.37
CA ALA A 14 10.78 -2.52 13.45
C ALA A 14 12.31 -2.28 13.39
N GLU A 15 13.10 -3.21 13.92
CA GLU A 15 14.56 -3.17 13.80
C GLU A 15 15.01 -3.33 12.35
N LYS A 16 14.49 -4.34 11.64
CA LYS A 16 14.81 -4.54 10.23
C LYS A 16 14.36 -3.35 9.38
N ALA A 17 13.16 -2.81 9.60
CA ALA A 17 12.68 -1.62 8.89
C ALA A 17 13.64 -0.43 9.04
N ARG A 18 14.13 -0.14 10.27
CA ARG A 18 15.14 0.91 10.49
C ARG A 18 16.46 0.61 9.77
N ALA A 19 16.92 -0.65 9.79
CA ALA A 19 18.13 -1.04 9.09
C ALA A 19 18.02 -0.88 7.57
N MET A 20 16.87 -1.23 6.97
CA MET A 20 16.60 -1.00 5.54
C MET A 20 16.64 0.48 5.18
N ALA A 21 16.01 1.33 6.00
CA ALA A 21 16.01 2.76 5.80
C ALA A 21 17.42 3.36 5.94
N ALA A 22 18.20 2.92 6.92
CA ALA A 22 19.60 3.32 7.12
C ALA A 22 20.50 2.90 5.94
N ALA A 23 20.19 1.78 5.29
CA ALA A 23 20.83 1.36 4.04
C ALA A 23 20.38 2.15 2.79
N GLY A 24 19.54 3.17 2.97
CA GLY A 24 19.12 4.09 1.91
C GLY A 24 17.83 3.69 1.18
N MET A 25 17.15 2.62 1.60
CA MET A 25 15.85 2.25 1.04
C MET A 25 14.79 3.28 1.43
N LYS A 26 13.89 3.59 0.49
CA LYS A 26 12.83 4.60 0.62
C LYS A 26 11.44 4.01 0.52
N PHE A 27 11.31 2.79 0.00
CA PHE A 27 10.03 2.08 -0.04
C PHE A 27 10.23 0.56 0.08
N VAL A 28 9.18 -0.12 0.50
CA VAL A 28 9.11 -1.59 0.59
C VAL A 28 7.81 -2.07 -0.04
N CYS A 29 7.87 -2.99 -1.01
CA CYS A 29 6.69 -3.68 -1.52
C CYS A 29 6.37 -4.89 -0.62
N ARG A 30 5.13 -5.00 -0.15
CA ARG A 30 4.69 -6.01 0.84
C ARG A 30 3.34 -6.63 0.49
N TYR A 31 3.15 -7.87 0.93
CA TYR A 31 2.05 -8.72 0.44
C TYR A 31 0.74 -8.52 1.20
N LEU A 32 -0.30 -8.04 0.53
CA LEU A 32 -1.69 -8.07 1.01
C LEU A 32 -2.32 -9.42 0.71
N VAL A 33 -2.05 -10.45 1.51
CA VAL A 33 -2.60 -11.79 1.28
C VAL A 33 -3.41 -12.27 2.49
N PRO A 34 -4.34 -13.23 2.32
CA PRO A 34 -5.16 -13.74 3.42
C PRO A 34 -4.33 -14.31 4.58
N VAL A 35 -4.93 -14.36 5.77
CA VAL A 35 -4.32 -14.93 6.98
C VAL A 35 -3.76 -16.34 6.81
N SER A 36 -4.32 -17.15 5.91
CA SER A 36 -3.78 -18.48 5.57
C SER A 36 -2.38 -18.45 4.94
N MET A 37 -1.89 -17.27 4.56
CA MET A 37 -0.54 -17.02 4.03
C MET A 37 0.27 -16.10 4.97
N GLU A 38 0.03 -16.22 6.28
CA GLU A 38 0.62 -15.38 7.35
C GLU A 38 2.12 -15.14 7.19
N TRP A 39 2.88 -16.16 6.81
CA TRP A 39 4.34 -16.11 6.66
C TRP A 39 4.86 -15.00 5.73
N LYS A 40 4.03 -14.47 4.82
CA LYS A 40 4.39 -13.33 3.96
C LYS A 40 3.49 -12.10 4.11
N ARG A 41 2.41 -12.21 4.88
CA ARG A 41 1.32 -11.24 4.97
C ARG A 41 1.77 -9.94 5.64
N LEU A 42 1.47 -8.80 5.02
CA LEU A 42 1.63 -7.48 5.61
C LEU A 42 0.62 -7.29 6.74
N THR A 43 1.08 -6.75 7.87
CA THR A 43 0.21 -6.37 8.99
C THR A 43 0.19 -4.86 9.20
N ARG A 44 -0.80 -4.37 9.95
CA ARG A 44 -0.85 -2.96 10.37
C ARG A 44 0.40 -2.54 11.14
N VAL A 45 0.82 -3.36 12.11
CA VAL A 45 1.99 -3.10 12.95
C VAL A 45 3.26 -3.02 12.11
N GLU A 46 3.41 -3.90 11.12
CA GLU A 46 4.52 -3.85 10.18
C GLU A 46 4.49 -2.57 9.32
N ALA A 47 3.32 -2.19 8.77
CA ALA A 47 3.19 -0.98 7.97
C ALA A 47 3.52 0.30 8.76
N GLU A 48 3.14 0.36 10.04
CA GLU A 48 3.50 1.43 10.96
C GLU A 48 5.00 1.45 11.24
N ALA A 49 5.64 0.30 11.42
CA ALA A 49 7.07 0.19 11.62
C ALA A 49 7.88 0.65 10.38
N ILE A 50 7.43 0.27 9.18
CA ILE A 50 8.02 0.73 7.90
C ILE A 50 7.88 2.25 7.77
N THR A 51 6.70 2.77 8.05
CA THR A 51 6.41 4.21 8.01
C THR A 51 7.26 4.99 9.02
N ALA A 52 7.39 4.49 10.25
CA ALA A 52 8.18 5.10 11.32
C ALA A 52 9.68 5.11 11.00
N ALA A 53 10.17 4.13 10.23
CA ALA A 53 11.52 4.13 9.68
C ALA A 53 11.72 5.14 8.53
N GLY A 54 10.66 5.82 8.09
CA GLY A 54 10.71 6.84 7.05
C GLY A 54 10.55 6.31 5.62
N MET A 55 10.09 5.08 5.46
CA MET A 55 9.85 4.45 4.15
C MET A 55 8.36 4.48 3.76
N GLN A 56 8.09 4.39 2.46
CA GLN A 56 6.76 4.15 1.91
C GLN A 56 6.48 2.64 1.78
N VAL A 57 5.21 2.28 1.67
CA VAL A 57 4.72 0.91 1.43
C VAL A 57 4.10 0.83 0.04
N VAL A 58 4.39 -0.22 -0.71
CA VAL A 58 3.68 -0.59 -1.94
C VAL A 58 2.96 -1.92 -1.69
N SER A 59 1.67 -1.98 -1.99
CA SER A 59 0.87 -3.18 -1.75
C SER A 59 0.89 -4.12 -2.96
N VAL A 60 1.18 -5.39 -2.74
CA VAL A 60 1.11 -6.44 -3.77
C VAL A 60 0.26 -7.62 -3.33
N PHE A 61 -0.55 -8.17 -4.22
CA PHE A 61 -1.32 -9.39 -4.04
C PHE A 61 -0.74 -10.51 -4.91
N GLN A 62 -0.43 -11.65 -4.28
CA GLN A 62 0.02 -12.85 -4.99
C GLN A 62 -0.47 -14.09 -4.25
N ARG A 63 -1.51 -14.74 -4.78
CA ARG A 63 -1.95 -16.05 -4.28
C ARG A 63 -1.04 -17.18 -4.77
N GLY A 64 -0.70 -17.16 -6.05
CA GLY A 64 0.20 -18.10 -6.69
C GLY A 64 0.77 -17.47 -7.96
N ASN A 65 1.78 -18.10 -8.53
CA ASN A 65 2.57 -17.48 -9.59
C ASN A 65 1.76 -17.22 -10.86
N ASN A 66 0.86 -18.13 -11.23
CA ASN A 66 0.07 -18.08 -12.46
C ASN A 66 -1.42 -17.83 -12.23
N ASP A 67 -1.82 -17.29 -11.07
CA ASP A 67 -3.24 -17.18 -10.70
C ASP A 67 -4.05 -16.30 -11.67
N ALA A 68 -3.41 -15.30 -12.29
CA ALA A 68 -3.99 -14.45 -13.33
C ALA A 68 -4.47 -15.23 -14.57
N ALA A 69 -3.95 -16.44 -14.82
CA ALA A 69 -4.41 -17.30 -15.90
C ALA A 69 -5.85 -17.81 -15.69
N GLY A 70 -6.37 -17.79 -14.46
CA GLY A 70 -7.77 -18.12 -14.15
C GLY A 70 -8.78 -17.02 -14.51
N GLY A 71 -8.31 -15.90 -15.06
CA GLY A 71 -9.18 -14.86 -15.62
C GLY A 71 -10.09 -14.19 -14.59
N ALA A 72 -11.28 -13.76 -15.04
CA ALA A 72 -12.19 -12.95 -14.24
C ALA A 72 -12.62 -13.62 -12.92
N ALA A 73 -12.84 -14.94 -12.90
CA ALA A 73 -13.26 -15.65 -11.69
C ALA A 73 -12.22 -15.55 -10.57
N ASN A 74 -10.96 -15.76 -10.92
CA ASN A 74 -9.84 -15.58 -9.99
C ASN A 74 -9.65 -14.10 -9.62
N GLY A 75 -9.81 -13.19 -10.59
CA GLY A 75 -9.71 -11.76 -10.37
C GLY A 75 -10.73 -11.24 -9.34
N THR A 76 -11.98 -11.67 -9.44
CA THR A 76 -13.02 -11.33 -8.45
C THR A 76 -12.68 -11.90 -7.06
N ARG A 77 -12.25 -13.17 -6.98
CA ARG A 77 -11.88 -13.80 -5.70
C ARG A 77 -10.72 -13.05 -5.03
N ASP A 78 -9.70 -12.70 -5.80
CA ASP A 78 -8.48 -12.09 -5.29
C ASP A 78 -8.64 -10.60 -5.02
N GLY A 79 -9.43 -9.89 -5.84
CA GLY A 79 -9.84 -8.51 -5.56
C GLY A 79 -10.58 -8.39 -4.23
N LYS A 80 -11.53 -9.29 -3.94
CA LYS A 80 -12.23 -9.33 -2.65
C LYS A 80 -11.28 -9.58 -1.48
N ALA A 81 -10.36 -10.52 -1.64
CA ALA A 81 -9.36 -10.82 -0.62
C ALA A 81 -8.43 -9.62 -0.38
N ALA A 82 -7.94 -8.98 -1.45
CA ALA A 82 -7.12 -7.77 -1.36
C ALA A 82 -7.87 -6.62 -0.68
N LEU A 83 -9.16 -6.41 -0.97
CA LEU A 83 -9.97 -5.38 -0.32
C LEU A 83 -10.09 -5.62 1.18
N GLN A 84 -10.36 -6.86 1.59
CA GLN A 84 -10.48 -7.23 2.99
C GLN A 84 -9.18 -6.92 3.74
N GLU A 85 -8.04 -7.28 3.16
CA GLU A 85 -6.71 -7.03 3.74
C GLU A 85 -6.39 -5.53 3.80
N ALA A 86 -6.63 -4.79 2.72
CA ALA A 86 -6.44 -3.34 2.68
C ALA A 86 -7.26 -2.61 3.76
N LYS A 87 -8.54 -2.99 3.95
CA LYS A 87 -9.40 -2.45 5.01
C LYS A 87 -8.87 -2.77 6.40
N LEU A 88 -8.45 -4.02 6.64
CA LEU A 88 -7.99 -4.46 7.94
C LEU A 88 -6.72 -3.72 8.40
N ILE A 89 -5.79 -3.46 7.47
CA ILE A 89 -4.58 -2.70 7.80
C ILE A 89 -4.78 -1.17 7.65
N ARG A 90 -5.99 -0.76 7.27
CA ARG A 90 -6.39 0.62 6.97
C ARG A 90 -5.41 1.28 5.98
N GLN A 91 -5.13 0.58 4.89
CA GLN A 91 -4.45 1.18 3.74
C GLN A 91 -5.27 2.38 3.27
N PRO A 92 -4.67 3.57 3.04
CA PRO A 92 -5.43 4.73 2.58
C PRO A 92 -6.06 4.51 1.19
N GLU A 93 -7.29 4.98 1.00
CA GLU A 93 -7.88 5.09 -0.33
C GLU A 93 -7.07 6.05 -1.22
N GLY A 94 -7.22 5.92 -2.54
CA GLY A 94 -6.43 6.62 -3.55
C GLY A 94 -5.09 5.97 -3.88
N THR A 95 -4.72 4.89 -3.18
CA THR A 95 -3.44 4.18 -3.33
C THR A 95 -3.57 2.95 -4.23
N ALA A 96 -2.45 2.32 -4.60
CA ALA A 96 -2.44 1.19 -5.52
C ALA A 96 -2.33 -0.17 -4.83
N ILE A 97 -2.85 -1.21 -5.50
CA ILE A 97 -2.62 -2.62 -5.19
C ILE A 97 -2.20 -3.34 -6.48
N TYR A 98 -0.99 -3.88 -6.49
CA TYR A 98 -0.44 -4.61 -7.63
C TYR A 98 -0.82 -6.08 -7.56
N PHE A 99 -1.22 -6.68 -8.68
CA PHE A 99 -1.46 -8.12 -8.78
C PHE A 99 -0.33 -8.79 -9.55
N ALA A 100 0.24 -9.84 -8.97
CA ALA A 100 1.42 -10.49 -9.52
C ALA A 100 1.12 -11.49 -10.63
N VAL A 101 1.83 -11.31 -11.75
CA VAL A 101 2.02 -12.28 -12.83
C VAL A 101 3.47 -12.75 -12.77
N ASP A 102 3.72 -13.77 -11.96
CA ASP A 102 5.07 -14.18 -11.54
C ASP A 102 5.56 -15.41 -12.32
N TYR A 103 5.49 -15.32 -13.65
CA TYR A 103 5.96 -16.33 -14.59
C TYR A 103 6.23 -15.73 -15.98
N ASP A 104 6.88 -16.50 -16.87
CA ASP A 104 7.11 -16.11 -18.27
C ASP A 104 5.80 -16.20 -19.08
N ALA A 105 4.91 -15.24 -18.86
CA ALA A 105 3.62 -15.08 -19.51
C ALA A 105 3.74 -15.00 -21.05
N GLN A 106 2.95 -15.80 -21.75
CA GLN A 106 2.94 -15.87 -23.21
C GLN A 106 1.72 -15.14 -23.80
N PRO A 107 1.72 -14.77 -25.09
CA PRO A 107 0.60 -14.04 -25.71
C PRO A 107 -0.78 -14.67 -25.53
N LYS A 108 -0.84 -16.01 -25.44
CA LYS A 108 -2.08 -16.75 -25.18
C LYS A 108 -2.73 -16.44 -23.82
N ASP A 109 -1.96 -15.92 -22.86
CA ASP A 109 -2.41 -15.68 -21.49
C ASP A 109 -2.99 -14.26 -21.30
N TYR A 110 -2.70 -13.32 -22.22
CA TYR A 110 -3.00 -11.90 -22.02
C TYR A 110 -4.49 -11.56 -21.91
N ALA A 111 -5.35 -12.28 -22.63
CA ALA A 111 -6.80 -12.08 -22.52
C ALA A 111 -7.32 -12.49 -21.12
N ALA A 112 -6.79 -13.57 -20.55
CA ALA A 112 -7.14 -13.99 -19.19
C ALA A 112 -6.60 -12.99 -18.16
N MET A 113 -5.36 -12.52 -18.31
CA MET A 113 -4.78 -11.50 -17.42
C MET A 113 -5.58 -10.20 -17.42
N GLU A 114 -5.97 -9.72 -18.59
CA GLU A 114 -6.83 -8.54 -18.70
C GLU A 114 -8.16 -8.76 -17.97
N ALA A 115 -8.80 -9.91 -18.20
CA ALA A 115 -10.06 -10.25 -17.53
C ALA A 115 -9.89 -10.35 -16.00
N TYR A 116 -8.77 -10.90 -15.53
CA TYR A 116 -8.40 -10.97 -14.12
C TYR A 116 -8.26 -9.57 -13.51
N LEU A 117 -7.44 -8.71 -14.10
CA LEU A 117 -7.16 -7.36 -13.57
C LEU A 117 -8.43 -6.49 -13.56
N ARG A 118 -9.24 -6.55 -14.62
CA ARG A 118 -10.51 -5.82 -14.69
C ARG A 118 -11.53 -6.33 -13.68
N ALA A 119 -11.57 -7.64 -13.42
CA ALA A 119 -12.44 -8.20 -12.40
C ALA A 119 -11.98 -7.82 -10.98
N ALA A 120 -10.68 -7.87 -10.70
CA ALA A 120 -10.12 -7.43 -9.44
C ALA A 120 -10.40 -5.94 -9.18
N ALA A 121 -10.29 -5.09 -10.20
CA ALA A 121 -10.58 -3.66 -10.09
C ALA A 121 -12.02 -3.35 -9.67
N LYS A 122 -12.99 -4.17 -10.09
CA LYS A 122 -14.41 -4.00 -9.69
C LYS A 122 -14.62 -4.25 -8.20
N GLU A 123 -13.77 -5.07 -7.58
CA GLU A 123 -13.85 -5.43 -6.16
C GLU A 123 -13.02 -4.50 -5.28
N LEU A 124 -12.33 -3.51 -5.85
CA LEU A 124 -11.41 -2.61 -5.15
C LEU A 124 -11.84 -1.14 -5.27
N PRO A 125 -13.06 -0.76 -4.84
CA PRO A 125 -13.46 0.64 -4.81
C PRO A 125 -12.49 1.43 -3.92
N GLY A 126 -12.09 2.61 -4.38
CA GLY A 126 -11.14 3.47 -3.67
C GLY A 126 -9.67 3.13 -3.89
N TYR A 127 -9.32 2.05 -4.60
CA TYR A 127 -7.93 1.70 -4.92
C TYR A 127 -7.70 1.60 -6.42
N SER A 128 -6.48 1.92 -6.84
CA SER A 128 -6.05 1.69 -8.23
C SER A 128 -5.42 0.30 -8.37
N VAL A 129 -5.80 -0.44 -9.40
CA VAL A 129 -5.16 -1.72 -9.71
C VAL A 129 -3.87 -1.49 -10.51
N GLY A 130 -2.83 -2.22 -10.12
CA GLY A 130 -1.59 -2.38 -10.87
C GLY A 130 -1.28 -3.83 -11.20
N VAL A 131 -0.27 -4.04 -12.04
CA VAL A 131 0.25 -5.38 -12.37
C VAL A 131 1.74 -5.45 -12.08
N TYR A 132 2.17 -6.53 -11.44
CA TYR A 132 3.58 -6.94 -11.42
C TYR A 132 3.81 -7.98 -12.51
N GLY A 133 4.86 -7.85 -13.33
CA GLY A 133 5.18 -8.85 -14.34
C GLY A 133 6.34 -8.48 -15.25
N SER A 134 6.58 -9.30 -16.27
CA SER A 134 7.63 -9.04 -17.26
C SER A 134 7.34 -7.81 -18.12
N TYR A 135 8.34 -7.33 -18.87
CA TYR A 135 8.21 -6.26 -19.86
C TYR A 135 7.01 -6.51 -20.79
N ALA A 136 6.83 -7.73 -21.29
CA ALA A 136 5.74 -8.07 -22.20
C ALA A 136 4.36 -7.94 -21.52
N VAL A 137 4.25 -8.33 -20.24
CA VAL A 137 3.01 -8.14 -19.45
C VAL A 137 2.72 -6.66 -19.26
N VAL A 138 3.72 -5.87 -18.85
CA VAL A 138 3.57 -4.43 -18.64
C VAL A 138 3.12 -3.73 -19.92
N GLU A 139 3.81 -3.95 -21.04
CA GLU A 139 3.48 -3.31 -22.32
C GLU A 139 2.07 -3.69 -22.80
N GLU A 140 1.71 -4.98 -22.71
CA GLU A 140 0.40 -5.42 -23.20
C GLU A 140 -0.74 -4.93 -22.30
N MET A 141 -0.59 -4.97 -20.97
CA MET A 141 -1.62 -4.48 -20.06
C MET A 141 -1.77 -2.95 -20.13
N ALA A 142 -0.67 -2.23 -20.37
CA ALA A 142 -0.69 -0.79 -20.63
C ALA A 142 -1.41 -0.48 -21.95
N LYS A 143 -1.05 -1.18 -23.04
CA LYS A 143 -1.70 -1.04 -24.36
C LYS A 143 -3.20 -1.28 -24.31
N ARG A 144 -3.65 -2.25 -23.50
CA ARG A 144 -5.08 -2.58 -23.32
C ARG A 144 -5.82 -1.64 -22.35
N GLY A 145 -5.10 -0.81 -21.60
CA GLY A 145 -5.68 -0.04 -20.50
C GLY A 145 -6.35 -0.94 -19.45
N ALA A 146 -5.72 -2.08 -19.14
CA ALA A 146 -6.26 -3.07 -18.20
C ALA A 146 -6.11 -2.62 -16.73
N CYS A 147 -5.07 -1.84 -16.43
CA CYS A 147 -4.76 -1.32 -15.11
C CYS A 147 -3.99 0.02 -15.24
N LYS A 148 -3.70 0.69 -14.11
CA LYS A 148 -3.11 2.03 -14.09
C LYS A 148 -1.64 2.06 -13.65
N HIS A 149 -1.20 1.02 -12.93
CA HIS A 149 0.14 0.97 -12.36
C HIS A 149 0.89 -0.28 -12.82
N PHE A 150 2.20 -0.15 -13.03
CA PHE A 150 3.04 -1.17 -13.65
C PHE A 150 4.34 -1.35 -12.88
N TRP A 151 4.51 -2.53 -12.29
CA TRP A 151 5.73 -2.96 -11.64
C TRP A 151 6.41 -4.01 -12.51
N GLN A 152 7.49 -3.64 -13.18
CA GLN A 152 8.20 -4.53 -14.07
C GLN A 152 9.29 -5.31 -13.32
N THR A 153 9.38 -6.63 -13.53
CA THR A 153 10.57 -7.39 -13.14
C THR A 153 11.59 -7.49 -14.27
N TYR A 154 12.88 -7.53 -13.96
CA TYR A 154 13.92 -7.87 -14.93
C TYR A 154 13.78 -9.33 -15.41
N ALA A 155 13.23 -10.21 -14.57
CA ALA A 155 12.95 -11.58 -14.92
C ALA A 155 12.01 -11.64 -16.12
N TRP A 156 12.31 -12.55 -17.05
CA TRP A 156 11.57 -12.75 -18.30
C TRP A 156 11.52 -11.54 -19.26
N SER A 157 12.08 -10.38 -18.88
CA SER A 157 12.00 -9.14 -19.66
C SER A 157 13.04 -9.02 -20.77
N ARG A 158 13.92 -10.01 -20.92
CA ARG A 158 14.92 -10.09 -22.00
C ARG A 158 15.77 -8.80 -22.13
N GLY A 159 16.12 -8.20 -20.99
CA GLY A 159 16.93 -6.97 -20.91
C GLY A 159 16.19 -5.67 -21.27
N LYS A 160 14.87 -5.72 -21.49
CA LYS A 160 14.06 -4.54 -21.82
C LYS A 160 13.46 -3.89 -20.58
N LEU A 161 13.25 -2.57 -20.65
CA LEU A 161 12.54 -1.78 -19.64
C LEU A 161 11.48 -0.92 -20.33
N SER A 162 10.22 -1.06 -19.89
CA SER A 162 9.09 -0.31 -20.40
C SER A 162 9.11 1.12 -19.88
N LYS A 163 8.69 2.07 -20.72
CA LYS A 163 8.44 3.47 -20.30
C LYS A 163 7.19 3.61 -19.44
N ALA A 164 6.29 2.62 -19.46
CA ALA A 164 5.10 2.61 -18.63
C ALA A 164 5.38 2.13 -17.19
N ALA A 165 6.55 1.52 -16.93
CA ALA A 165 6.90 1.01 -15.62
C ALA A 165 6.99 2.14 -14.58
N ASN A 166 6.24 1.99 -13.48
CA ASN A 166 6.30 2.84 -12.30
C ASN A 166 7.31 2.32 -11.28
N ILE A 167 7.52 1.01 -11.25
CA ILE A 167 8.52 0.34 -10.39
C ILE A 167 9.28 -0.67 -11.25
N TYR A 168 10.58 -0.83 -11.02
CA TYR A 168 11.41 -1.82 -11.68
C TYR A 168 12.19 -2.67 -10.67
N GLN A 169 11.85 -3.96 -10.55
CA GLN A 169 12.65 -4.94 -9.83
C GLN A 169 13.84 -5.35 -10.72
N TYR A 170 15.06 -4.99 -10.30
CA TYR A 170 16.25 -5.14 -11.14
C TYR A 170 17.19 -6.26 -10.69
N GLN A 171 16.99 -6.81 -9.50
CA GLN A 171 17.83 -7.86 -8.93
C GLN A 171 17.09 -8.57 -7.80
N ASN A 172 17.13 -9.90 -7.75
CA ASN A 172 16.44 -10.68 -6.72
C ASN A 172 17.41 -11.50 -5.83
N GLY A 173 16.90 -12.04 -4.74
CA GLY A 173 17.62 -12.97 -3.86
C GLY A 173 18.81 -12.36 -3.14
N GLN A 174 18.75 -11.07 -2.84
CA GLN A 174 19.82 -10.34 -2.17
C GLN A 174 19.66 -10.41 -0.65
N GLU A 175 20.76 -10.22 0.08
CA GLU A 175 20.71 -10.05 1.53
C GLU A 175 20.95 -8.59 1.87
N LEU A 176 20.04 -8.01 2.66
CA LEU A 176 20.20 -6.68 3.23
C LEU A 176 19.85 -6.72 4.71
N ALA A 177 20.78 -6.28 5.56
CA ALA A 177 20.62 -6.33 7.01
C ALA A 177 20.21 -7.72 7.53
N GLY A 178 20.73 -8.81 6.96
CA GLY A 178 20.39 -10.19 7.33
C GLY A 178 18.93 -10.56 7.03
N HIS A 179 18.34 -9.99 5.96
CA HIS A 179 17.00 -10.30 5.46
C HIS A 179 17.06 -10.48 3.95
N THR A 180 16.36 -11.47 3.41
CA THR A 180 16.28 -11.69 1.96
C THR A 180 15.35 -10.68 1.32
N VAL A 181 15.85 -9.97 0.31
CA VAL A 181 15.16 -8.89 -0.38
C VAL A 181 15.43 -8.95 -1.88
N ASP A 182 14.52 -8.37 -2.64
CA ASP A 182 14.68 -8.08 -4.06
C ASP A 182 14.76 -6.56 -4.24
N TYR A 183 15.71 -6.08 -5.03
CA TYR A 183 15.95 -4.66 -5.21
C TYR A 183 15.07 -4.05 -6.30
N ASN A 184 14.52 -2.87 -5.97
CA ASN A 184 13.59 -2.13 -6.80
C ASN A 184 14.01 -0.67 -6.99
N ASP A 185 13.75 -0.13 -8.17
CA ASP A 185 13.83 1.29 -8.49
C ASP A 185 12.42 1.86 -8.68
N ALA A 186 12.14 3.00 -8.05
CA ALA A 186 10.95 3.81 -8.34
C ALA A 186 11.19 4.68 -9.58
N LEU A 187 10.21 4.68 -10.49
CA LEU A 187 10.25 5.35 -11.80
C LEU A 187 9.12 6.40 -11.96
N GLY A 188 8.32 6.63 -10.90
CA GLY A 188 7.24 7.60 -10.83
C GLY A 188 5.86 6.94 -10.93
N GLY A 189 4.91 7.39 -10.09
CA GLY A 189 3.53 6.90 -10.12
C GLY A 189 3.36 5.54 -9.44
N GLU A 190 4.14 5.27 -8.40
CA GLU A 190 4.24 3.98 -7.71
C GLU A 190 2.93 3.58 -7.02
N GLY A 191 2.08 4.55 -6.69
CA GLY A 191 0.85 4.31 -5.93
C GLY A 191 1.12 3.85 -4.49
N TRP A 192 2.29 4.20 -3.95
CA TRP A 192 2.69 3.88 -2.59
C TRP A 192 1.84 4.61 -1.55
N TRP A 193 2.01 4.22 -0.29
CA TRP A 193 1.30 4.80 0.84
C TRP A 193 2.14 4.70 2.11
N ASN A 194 1.68 5.35 3.17
CA ASN A 194 2.25 5.22 4.51
C ASN A 194 1.16 5.44 5.55
N THR A 195 1.47 5.17 6.81
CA THR A 195 0.52 5.32 7.93
C THR A 195 0.62 6.67 8.64
N LYS A 196 1.35 7.65 8.09
CA LYS A 196 1.40 8.98 8.70
C LYS A 196 0.01 9.57 8.60
N LEU A 197 -0.48 10.07 9.73
CA LEU A 197 -1.68 10.90 9.70
C LEU A 197 -1.39 12.12 8.84
N PRO A 198 -2.35 12.57 8.01
CA PRO A 198 -2.21 13.85 7.33
C PRO A 198 -1.88 14.91 8.39
N ALA A 199 -0.89 15.75 8.10
CA ALA A 199 -0.63 16.90 8.95
C ALA A 199 -1.92 17.72 9.03
N VAL A 200 -2.34 18.07 10.24
CA VAL A 200 -3.45 19.00 10.42
C VAL A 200 -2.94 20.38 9.99
N GLU A 201 -3.05 20.69 8.70
CA GLU A 201 -2.60 21.96 8.10
C GLU A 201 -3.60 23.11 8.34
N LYS A 202 -4.69 22.89 9.09
CA LYS A 202 -5.53 24.01 9.54
C LYS A 202 -4.78 24.78 10.62
N THR A 203 -4.12 25.88 10.24
CA THR A 203 -3.80 26.95 11.18
C THR A 203 -5.12 27.56 11.66
N VAL A 204 -5.38 27.46 12.96
CA VAL A 204 -6.44 28.23 13.61
C VAL A 204 -5.99 29.69 13.57
N ASN A 205 -6.37 30.41 12.51
CA ASN A 205 -5.96 31.80 12.29
C ASN A 205 -6.60 32.76 13.32
N LYS A 206 -7.63 32.30 14.03
CA LYS A 206 -8.30 32.98 15.14
C LYS A 206 -8.94 31.92 16.05
N PHE A 207 -8.73 32.02 17.36
CA PHE A 207 -9.37 31.12 18.32
C PHE A 207 -10.75 31.66 18.70
N ASP A 208 -11.78 31.20 18.02
CA ASP A 208 -13.20 31.53 18.25
C ASP A 208 -14.08 30.27 18.30
N THR A 209 -15.37 30.45 18.55
CA THR A 209 -16.35 29.37 18.75
C THR A 209 -16.39 28.40 17.55
N GLU A 210 -16.41 28.92 16.33
CA GLU A 210 -16.45 28.10 15.11
C GLU A 210 -15.21 27.20 14.99
N SER A 211 -14.02 27.78 15.21
CA SER A 211 -12.76 27.02 15.17
C SER A 211 -12.69 25.96 16.28
N ALA A 212 -13.23 26.26 17.48
CA ALA A 212 -13.28 25.29 18.57
C ALA A 212 -14.24 24.13 18.28
N GLU A 213 -15.40 24.40 17.67
CA GLU A 213 -16.36 23.37 17.25
C GLU A 213 -15.78 22.41 16.21
N GLU A 214 -15.02 22.92 15.24
CA GLU A 214 -14.32 22.09 14.25
C GLU A 214 -13.31 21.14 14.91
N VAL A 215 -12.51 21.63 15.85
CA VAL A 215 -11.52 20.81 16.57
C VAL A 215 -12.22 19.80 17.48
N ILE A 216 -13.31 20.19 18.16
CA ILE A 216 -14.13 19.29 18.97
C ILE A 216 -14.71 18.14 18.11
N ALA A 217 -15.15 18.42 16.88
CA ALA A 217 -15.66 17.40 15.97
C ALA A 217 -14.55 16.39 15.56
N ILE A 218 -13.32 16.87 15.35
CA ILE A 218 -12.16 16.01 15.08
C ILE A 218 -11.85 15.14 16.29
N LEU A 219 -11.83 15.71 17.50
CA LEU A 219 -11.61 14.96 18.74
C LEU A 219 -12.70 13.90 18.96
N GLY A 220 -13.96 14.21 18.63
CA GLY A 220 -15.05 13.23 18.61
C GLY A 220 -14.80 12.08 17.64
N SER A 221 -14.25 12.37 16.46
CA SER A 221 -13.87 11.33 15.48
C SER A 221 -12.72 10.46 15.98
N VAL A 222 -11.72 11.04 16.67
CA VAL A 222 -10.64 10.30 17.34
C VAL A 222 -11.19 9.41 18.45
N TRP A 223 -12.12 9.92 19.25
CA TRP A 223 -12.80 9.15 20.30
C TRP A 223 -13.52 7.93 19.71
N MET A 224 -14.26 8.11 18.60
CA MET A 224 -14.98 7.02 17.94
C MET A 224 -14.04 5.98 17.33
N ALA A 225 -12.90 6.39 16.79
CA ALA A 225 -11.92 5.52 16.15
C ALA A 225 -10.98 4.79 17.13
N SER A 226 -11.09 5.06 18.43
CA SER A 226 -10.17 4.55 19.48
C SER A 226 -10.28 3.05 19.79
N ASP A 227 -11.22 2.31 19.19
CA ASP A 227 -11.51 0.91 19.53
C ASP A 227 -11.71 0.65 21.04
N ASN A 228 -12.34 1.61 21.72
CA ASN A 228 -12.55 1.63 23.18
C ASN A 228 -11.30 1.80 24.04
N ASP A 229 -10.16 2.24 23.49
CA ASP A 229 -8.99 2.59 24.30
C ASP A 229 -9.35 3.68 25.34
N PRO A 230 -9.27 3.40 26.66
CA PRO A 230 -9.68 4.35 27.70
C PRO A 230 -8.84 5.62 27.72
N GLY A 231 -7.54 5.52 27.46
CA GLY A 231 -6.62 6.67 27.50
C GLY A 231 -6.87 7.63 26.34
N VAL A 232 -7.13 7.08 25.14
CA VAL A 232 -7.48 7.91 23.97
C VAL A 232 -8.81 8.62 24.19
N ARG A 233 -9.80 7.93 24.77
CA ARG A 233 -11.10 8.52 25.08
C ARG A 233 -11.02 9.63 26.11
N GLU A 234 -10.28 9.41 27.19
CA GLU A 234 -10.06 10.41 28.24
C GLU A 234 -9.34 11.64 27.69
N ALA A 235 -8.27 11.45 26.92
CA ALA A 235 -7.53 12.53 26.30
C ALA A 235 -8.39 13.35 25.32
N ALA A 236 -9.20 12.68 24.49
CA ALA A 236 -10.11 13.35 23.56
C ALA A 236 -11.20 14.15 24.30
N HIS A 237 -11.78 13.59 25.37
CA HIS A 237 -12.74 14.30 26.21
C HIS A 237 -12.14 15.51 26.91
N TYR A 238 -10.95 15.35 27.51
CA TYR A 238 -10.24 16.43 28.18
C TYR A 238 -9.97 17.59 27.22
N ALA A 239 -9.41 17.30 26.04
CA ALA A 239 -9.12 18.30 25.03
C ALA A 239 -10.39 19.01 24.52
N ALA A 240 -11.47 18.27 24.29
CA ALA A 240 -12.74 18.85 23.83
C ALA A 240 -13.35 19.78 24.88
N ASN A 241 -13.31 19.40 26.16
CA ASN A 241 -13.82 20.23 27.25
C ASN A 241 -12.99 21.50 27.48
N ALA A 242 -11.66 21.40 27.39
CA ALA A 242 -10.79 22.56 27.50
C ALA A 242 -11.08 23.59 26.40
N LEU A 243 -11.36 23.14 25.17
CA LEU A 243 -11.75 24.00 24.07
C LEU A 243 -13.11 24.66 24.32
N ARG A 244 -14.11 23.89 24.75
CA ARG A 244 -15.44 24.42 25.11
C ARG A 244 -15.36 25.53 26.15
N ASP A 245 -14.61 25.30 27.23
CA ASP A 245 -14.42 26.27 28.31
C ASP A 245 -13.76 27.56 27.81
N ALA A 246 -12.78 27.45 26.89
CA ALA A 246 -12.02 28.58 26.40
C ALA A 246 -12.81 29.52 25.47
N VAL A 247 -13.90 29.05 24.86
CA VAL A 247 -14.77 29.86 23.97
C VAL A 247 -16.23 29.96 24.43
N GLY A 248 -16.57 29.42 25.60
CA GLY A 248 -17.91 29.51 26.18
C GLY A 248 -18.97 28.60 25.56
N ILE A 249 -18.57 27.46 24.97
CA ILE A 249 -19.50 26.44 24.44
C ILE A 249 -20.02 25.57 25.61
N PRO A 250 -21.33 25.33 25.73
CA PRO A 250 -21.88 24.38 26.72
C PRO A 250 -21.34 22.96 26.54
N LYS A 251 -21.12 22.25 27.65
CA LYS A 251 -20.63 20.86 27.67
C LYS A 251 -21.72 19.84 27.36
#